data_AF-A0A971W5N0-F1
#
_entry.id   AF-A0A971W5N0-F1
#
_cell.length_a   1.000
_cell.length_b   1.000
_cell.length_c   1.000
_cell.angle_alpha   90.00
_cell.angle_beta   90.00
_cell.angle_gamma   90.00
#
_symmetry.space_group_name_H-M   'P 1'
#
loop_
_entity.id
_entity.type
_entity.pdbx_description
1 polymer ?
#
loop_
_entity_poly.entity_id
_entity_poly.type
_entity_poly.pdbx_seq_one_letter_code
_entity_poly.pdbx_strand_id
1 'polypeptide(L)'
;MSIEPSDDNLADVDHFFPYILETSLQRDLNIHGVWNLVLSCNSCNRGENGKFARVPSLKYLNRLHKRNEFLIDSHHPLRETLMMQTGRNEKERRAYLQGMYRLAKNHLIFEWETELKGKVLF
;
A
#
# COMPACT_ATOMS: atom_id res chain seq x y z
N MET A 1 11.36 12.49 5.60
CA MET A 1 10.82 11.39 6.43
C MET A 1 12.01 10.57 6.85
N SER A 2 12.05 10.20 8.13
CA SER A 2 13.17 9.50 8.75
C SER A 2 12.76 8.08 9.11
N ILE A 3 13.74 7.19 9.22
CA ILE A 3 13.57 5.84 9.80
C ILE A 3 14.32 5.70 11.12
N GLU A 4 15.01 6.76 11.56
CA GLU A 4 15.77 6.79 12.79
C GLU A 4 14.82 6.96 13.99
N PRO A 5 14.91 6.10 15.01
CA PRO A 5 14.07 6.22 16.19
C PRO A 5 14.18 7.59 16.85
N SER A 6 13.05 8.14 17.30
CA SER A 6 12.94 9.45 17.98
C SER A 6 13.13 10.70 17.10
N ASP A 7 13.22 10.56 15.78
CA ASP A 7 13.14 11.70 14.85
C ASP A 7 11.69 12.24 14.80
N ASP A 8 11.51 13.56 14.89
CA ASP A 8 10.17 14.19 14.80
C ASP A 8 9.46 13.91 13.45
N ASN A 9 10.23 13.59 12.42
CA ASN A 9 9.76 13.21 11.09
C ASN A 9 9.84 11.69 10.84
N LEU A 10 9.84 10.86 11.89
CA LEU A 10 9.78 9.40 11.81
C LEU A 10 8.61 8.93 10.94
N ALA A 11 8.89 7.97 10.07
CA ALA A 11 7.94 7.34 9.17
C ALA A 11 6.97 6.44 9.94
N ASP A 12 5.71 6.48 9.53
CA ASP A 12 4.71 5.48 9.90
C ASP A 12 4.73 4.30 8.93
N VAL A 13 4.52 3.10 9.45
CA VAL A 13 4.09 1.95 8.65
C VAL A 13 2.57 1.98 8.55
N ASP A 14 2.04 1.99 7.32
CA ASP A 14 0.61 2.00 7.05
C ASP A 14 0.23 0.88 6.06
N HIS A 15 -1.04 0.48 6.08
CA HIS A 15 -1.62 -0.48 5.14
C HIS A 15 -2.19 0.27 3.93
N PHE A 16 -1.70 0.03 2.71
CA PHE A 16 -2.23 0.68 1.51
C PHE A 16 -3.75 0.47 1.36
N PHE A 17 -4.20 -0.77 1.44
CA PHE A 17 -5.60 -1.13 1.65
C PHE A 17 -5.86 -1.28 3.15
N PRO A 18 -6.83 -0.55 3.73
CA PRO A 18 -7.00 -0.48 5.18
C PRO A 18 -7.58 -1.77 5.76
N TYR A 19 -7.18 -2.10 7.00
CA TYR A 19 -7.67 -3.27 7.75
C TYR A 19 -9.20 -3.35 7.87
N ILE A 20 -9.88 -2.20 7.92
CA ILE A 20 -11.34 -2.15 7.96
C ILE A 20 -11.98 -2.93 6.79
N LEU A 21 -11.35 -2.97 5.62
CA LEU A 21 -11.85 -3.72 4.46
C LEU A 21 -12.00 -5.21 4.76
N GLU A 22 -11.04 -5.80 5.48
CA GLU A 22 -11.06 -7.19 5.89
C GLU A 22 -12.20 -7.46 6.88
N THR A 23 -12.31 -6.61 7.91
CA THR A 23 -13.34 -6.72 8.95
C THR A 23 -14.75 -6.50 8.41
N SER A 24 -14.96 -5.56 7.48
CA SER A 24 -16.26 -5.28 6.88
C SER A 24 -16.73 -6.42 5.98
N LEU A 25 -15.81 -7.15 5.35
CA LEU A 25 -16.11 -8.28 4.47
C LEU A 25 -16.16 -9.62 5.20
N GLN A 26 -15.75 -9.67 6.47
CA GLN A 26 -15.63 -10.90 7.26
C GLN A 26 -14.86 -12.01 6.50
N ARG A 27 -13.79 -11.62 5.80
CA ARG A 27 -12.99 -12.49 4.95
C ARG A 27 -11.53 -12.16 5.13
N ASP A 28 -10.68 -13.16 5.29
CA ASP A 28 -9.23 -12.97 5.26
C ASP A 28 -8.79 -12.52 3.86
N LEU A 29 -8.20 -11.33 3.79
CA LEU A 29 -7.72 -10.70 2.56
C LEU A 29 -6.18 -10.62 2.54
N ASN A 30 -5.50 -11.16 3.56
CA ASN A 30 -4.06 -11.01 3.76
C ASN A 30 -3.64 -9.52 3.73
N ILE A 31 -4.42 -8.63 4.36
CA ILE A 31 -4.15 -7.18 4.36
C ILE A 31 -2.86 -6.84 5.11
N HIS A 32 -2.43 -7.68 6.05
CA HIS A 32 -1.18 -7.51 6.79
C HIS A 32 0.07 -7.92 6.00
N GLY A 33 -0.10 -8.48 4.80
CA GLY A 33 1.01 -8.91 3.95
C GLY A 33 1.91 -7.75 3.52
N VAL A 34 3.21 -8.02 3.39
CA VAL A 34 4.25 -7.04 2.98
C VAL A 34 3.90 -6.32 1.68
N TRP A 35 3.19 -7.01 0.78
CA TRP A 35 2.71 -6.45 -0.47
C TRP A 35 1.83 -5.19 -0.28
N ASN A 36 1.21 -5.05 0.89
CA ASN A 36 0.28 -3.98 1.26
C ASN A 36 0.85 -2.98 2.29
N LEU A 37 2.02 -3.24 2.88
CA LEU A 37 2.63 -2.34 3.88
C LEU A 37 3.48 -1.25 3.20
N VAL A 38 3.28 0.02 3.54
CA VAL A 38 3.98 1.18 3.00
C VAL A 38 4.56 2.06 4.10
N LEU A 39 5.65 2.78 3.78
CA LEU A 39 6.11 3.90 4.61
C LEU A 39 5.32 5.16 4.26
N SER A 40 4.92 5.91 5.27
CA SER A 40 4.07 7.09 5.13
C SER A 40 4.49 8.18 6.11
N CYS A 41 4.30 9.44 5.71
CA CYS A 41 4.56 10.56 6.60
C CYS A 41 3.47 10.64 7.68
N ASN A 42 3.80 11.15 8.88
CA ASN A 42 2.81 11.32 9.95
C ASN A 42 1.54 12.04 9.47
N SER A 43 1.66 13.16 8.74
CA SER A 43 0.49 13.91 8.21
C SER A 43 -0.24 13.22 7.05
N CYS A 44 0.40 12.25 6.40
CA CYS A 44 -0.16 11.49 5.28
C CYS A 44 -1.03 10.34 5.81
N ASN A 45 -0.59 9.73 6.91
CA ASN A 45 -1.26 8.62 7.56
C ASN A 45 -2.32 9.10 8.57
N ARG A 46 -1.93 10.04 9.44
CA ARG A 46 -2.70 10.54 10.60
C ARG A 46 -3.36 11.90 10.32
N GLY A 47 -4.28 12.31 11.20
CA GLY A 47 -4.96 13.62 11.17
C GLY A 47 -6.12 13.75 10.18
N GLU A 48 -6.89 14.82 10.23
CA GLU A 48 -8.14 14.98 9.44
C GLU A 48 -7.99 14.78 7.91
N ASN A 49 -6.80 15.09 7.38
CA ASN A 49 -6.43 14.94 5.97
C ASN A 49 -5.62 13.67 5.67
N GLY A 50 -5.38 12.81 6.66
CA GLY A 50 -4.69 11.54 6.49
C GLY A 50 -5.53 10.52 5.74
N LYS A 51 -4.90 9.40 5.39
CA LYS A 51 -5.54 8.31 4.65
C LYS A 51 -6.59 7.57 5.47
N PHE A 52 -6.29 7.17 6.71
CA PHE A 52 -7.18 6.34 7.55
C PHE A 52 -7.77 5.15 6.75
N ALA A 53 -9.10 5.08 6.69
CA ALA A 53 -9.89 4.06 6.00
C ALA A 53 -10.18 4.39 4.52
N ARG A 54 -9.62 5.47 3.98
CA ARG A 54 -9.86 5.89 2.59
C ARG A 54 -9.00 5.07 1.63
N VAL A 55 -9.51 4.87 0.42
CA VAL A 55 -8.82 4.13 -0.64
C VAL A 55 -7.85 5.08 -1.36
N PRO A 56 -6.52 4.82 -1.37
CA PRO A 56 -5.58 5.66 -2.11
C PRO A 56 -5.91 5.62 -3.60
N SER A 57 -5.76 6.73 -4.33
CA SER A 57 -6.06 6.73 -5.76
C SER A 57 -5.17 5.81 -6.62
N LEU A 58 -5.61 5.57 -7.86
CA LEU A 58 -4.94 4.68 -8.82
C LEU A 58 -3.45 5.01 -9.05
N LYS A 59 -3.05 6.28 -8.98
CA LYS A 59 -1.64 6.66 -9.15
C LYS A 59 -0.76 6.04 -8.06
N TYR A 60 -1.28 5.92 -6.84
CA TYR A 60 -0.56 5.27 -5.73
C TYR A 60 -0.56 3.75 -5.87
N LEU A 61 -1.63 3.16 -6.42
CA LEU A 61 -1.66 1.73 -6.75
C LEU A 61 -0.57 1.37 -7.76
N ASN A 62 -0.37 2.20 -8.78
CA ASN A 62 0.71 2.01 -9.76
C ASN A 62 2.11 2.08 -9.10
N ARG A 63 2.29 2.98 -8.12
CA ARG A 63 3.55 3.06 -7.35
C ARG A 63 3.75 1.85 -6.45
N LEU A 64 2.68 1.36 -5.82
CA LEU A 64 2.71 0.12 -5.03
C LEU A 64 3.15 -1.07 -5.89
N HIS A 65 2.54 -1.22 -7.07
CA HIS A 65 2.92 -2.23 -8.06
C HIS A 65 4.40 -2.09 -8.44
N LYS A 66 4.85 -0.91 -8.89
CA LYS A 66 6.26 -0.67 -9.27
C LYS A 66 7.23 -1.05 -8.15
N ARG A 67 6.93 -0.71 -6.90
CA ARG A 67 7.77 -1.07 -5.73
C ARG A 67 7.79 -2.58 -5.50
N ASN A 68 6.65 -3.26 -5.58
CA ASN A 68 6.60 -4.70 -5.36
C ASN A 68 7.36 -5.45 -6.47
N GLU A 69 7.22 -5.04 -7.73
CA GLU A 69 7.99 -5.59 -8.85
C GLU A 69 9.49 -5.34 -8.67
N PHE A 70 9.89 -4.13 -8.28
CA PHE A 70 11.30 -3.83 -8.01
C PHE A 70 11.91 -4.75 -6.94
N LEU A 71 11.19 -5.05 -5.84
CA LEU A 71 11.66 -5.97 -4.81
C LEU A 71 11.78 -7.42 -5.32
N ILE A 72 10.88 -7.83 -6.21
CA ILE A 72 10.92 -9.16 -6.83
C ILE A 72 12.12 -9.28 -7.78
N ASP A 73 12.33 -8.27 -8.64
CA ASP A 73 13.36 -8.28 -9.67
C ASP A 73 14.77 -8.09 -9.10
N SER A 74 14.90 -7.35 -8.01
CA SER A 74 16.18 -7.12 -7.30
C SER A 74 16.63 -8.31 -6.44
N HIS A 75 15.95 -9.45 -6.49
CA HIS A 75 16.22 -10.63 -5.65
C HIS A 75 16.22 -10.31 -4.15
N HIS A 76 15.38 -9.35 -3.75
CA HIS A 76 15.22 -9.01 -2.34
C HIS A 76 14.75 -10.25 -1.54
N PRO A 77 15.10 -10.41 -0.26
CA PRO A 77 14.60 -11.50 0.58
C PRO A 77 13.07 -11.65 0.64
N LEU A 78 12.32 -10.61 0.25
CA LEU A 78 10.87 -10.58 0.23
C LEU A 78 10.26 -11.09 -1.10
N ARG A 79 11.11 -11.39 -2.10
CA ARG A 79 10.71 -11.83 -3.43
C ARG A 79 9.74 -13.00 -3.38
N GLU A 80 10.15 -14.10 -2.76
CA GLU A 80 9.34 -15.32 -2.70
C GLU A 80 8.01 -15.07 -2.00
N THR A 81 8.01 -14.30 -0.91
CA THR A 81 6.80 -13.91 -0.19
C THR A 81 5.85 -13.11 -1.08
N LEU A 82 6.35 -12.10 -1.78
CA LEU A 82 5.53 -11.28 -2.69
C LEU A 82 4.94 -12.12 -3.82
N MET A 83 5.73 -13.02 -4.43
CA MET A 83 5.26 -13.92 -5.48
C MET A 83 4.20 -14.89 -4.97
N MET A 84 4.40 -15.49 -3.79
CA MET A 84 3.42 -16.41 -3.18
C MET A 84 2.11 -15.71 -2.84
N GLN A 85 2.18 -14.47 -2.36
CA GLN A 85 1.01 -13.72 -1.89
C GLN A 85 0.21 -13.07 -3.02
N THR A 86 0.87 -12.68 -4.12
CA THR A 86 0.23 -11.84 -5.15
C THR A 86 0.19 -12.46 -6.55
N GLY A 87 1.03 -13.46 -6.85
CA GLY A 87 1.05 -14.13 -8.16
C GLY A 87 2.45 -14.47 -8.67
N ARG A 88 2.54 -15.52 -9.49
CA ARG A 88 3.81 -16.08 -9.99
C ARG A 88 4.44 -15.20 -11.08
N ASN A 89 3.61 -14.53 -11.89
CA ASN A 89 4.06 -13.59 -12.92
C ASN A 89 3.46 -12.20 -12.71
N GLU A 90 4.07 -11.18 -13.33
CA GLU A 90 3.65 -9.77 -13.18
C GLU A 90 2.17 -9.58 -13.53
N LYS A 91 1.66 -10.28 -14.56
CA LYS A 91 0.26 -10.17 -14.99
C LYS A 91 -0.70 -10.60 -13.87
N GLU A 92 -0.41 -11.72 -13.20
CA GLU A 92 -1.18 -12.18 -12.03
C GLU A 92 -1.10 -11.18 -10.88
N ARG A 93 0.10 -10.68 -10.56
CA ARG A 93 0.30 -9.70 -9.47
C ARG A 93 -0.45 -8.40 -9.72
N ARG A 94 -0.39 -7.89 -10.94
CA ARG A 94 -1.16 -6.71 -11.35
C ARG A 94 -2.66 -6.96 -11.26
N ALA A 95 -3.14 -8.12 -11.72
CA ALA A 95 -4.54 -8.50 -11.64
C ALA A 95 -5.02 -8.61 -10.19
N TYR A 96 -4.19 -9.18 -9.30
CA TYR A 96 -4.45 -9.26 -7.86
C TYR A 96 -4.62 -7.86 -7.25
N LEU A 97 -3.66 -6.96 -7.44
CA LEU A 97 -3.73 -5.58 -6.93
C LEU A 97 -4.96 -4.83 -7.47
N GLN A 98 -5.29 -5.01 -8.76
CA GLN A 98 -6.47 -4.39 -9.36
C GLN A 98 -7.78 -5.02 -8.88
N GLY A 99 -7.78 -6.30 -8.50
CA GLY A 99 -8.93 -6.95 -7.86
C GLY A 99 -9.17 -6.39 -6.46
N MET A 100 -8.10 -6.26 -5.67
CA MET A 100 -8.14 -5.63 -4.35
C MET A 100 -8.59 -4.18 -4.42
N TYR A 101 -8.12 -3.42 -5.43
CA TYR A 101 -8.55 -2.05 -5.65
C TYR A 101 -10.05 -1.94 -5.94
N ARG A 102 -10.56 -2.77 -6.86
CA ARG A 102 -12.00 -2.82 -7.18
C ARG A 102 -12.82 -3.21 -5.96
N LEU A 103 -12.36 -4.20 -5.19
CA LEU A 103 -13.01 -4.62 -3.95
C LEU A 103 -13.07 -3.47 -2.94
N ALA A 104 -11.95 -2.78 -2.71
CA ALA A 104 -11.87 -1.65 -1.80
C ALA A 104 -12.81 -0.52 -2.23
N LYS A 105 -12.76 -0.12 -3.51
CA LYS A 105 -13.63 0.92 -4.08
C LYS A 105 -15.12 0.63 -3.98
N ASN A 106 -15.51 -0.65 -4.07
CA ASN A 106 -16.91 -1.06 -3.97
C ASN A 106 -17.44 -1.03 -2.52
N HIS A 107 -16.56 -1.14 -1.51
CA HIS A 107 -16.96 -1.22 -0.10
C HIS A 107 -16.61 0.04 0.70
N LEU A 108 -15.61 0.80 0.24
CA LEU A 108 -15.11 2.01 0.86
C LEU A 108 -15.33 3.17 -0.12
N ILE A 109 -16.20 4.10 0.27
CA ILE A 109 -16.73 5.14 -0.62
C ILE A 109 -15.70 6.26 -0.85
N PHE A 110 -14.83 6.52 0.12
CA PHE A 110 -13.95 7.67 0.10
C PHE A 110 -12.58 7.35 -0.50
N GLU A 111 -12.20 8.10 -1.53
CA GLU A 111 -10.83 8.11 -2.06
C GLU A 111 -9.94 9.07 -1.28
N TRP A 112 -8.65 8.79 -1.29
CA TRP A 112 -7.63 9.65 -0.70
C TRP A 112 -6.53 9.98 -1.69
N GLU A 113 -6.22 11.27 -1.73
CA GLU A 113 -5.02 11.79 -2.37
C GLU A 113 -4.36 12.84 -1.47
N THR A 114 -3.12 13.15 -1.82
CA THR A 114 -2.33 14.18 -1.16
C THR A 114 -1.45 14.86 -2.21
N GLU A 115 -1.01 16.07 -1.92
CA GLU A 115 -0.04 16.78 -2.73
C GLU A 115 1.32 16.07 -2.69
N LEU A 116 2.09 16.22 -3.76
CA LEU A 116 3.45 15.69 -3.84
C LEU A 116 4.33 16.39 -2.80
N LYS A 117 4.70 15.66 -1.75
CA LYS A 117 5.69 16.10 -0.76
C LYS A 117 7.07 15.55 -1.14
N GLY A 118 7.95 16.42 -1.63
CA GLY A 118 9.32 16.09 -2.01
C GLY A 118 9.57 16.01 -3.53
N LYS A 119 10.84 15.83 -3.93
CA LYS A 119 11.20 15.66 -5.35
C LYS A 119 10.74 14.29 -5.84
N VAL A 120 10.20 14.24 -7.06
CA VAL A 120 9.94 12.98 -7.76
C VAL A 120 11.30 12.33 -8.02
N LEU A 121 11.60 11.26 -7.29
CA LEU A 121 12.71 10.37 -7.58
C LEU A 121 12.14 9.18 -8.37
N PHE A 122 12.35 9.25 -9.69
CA PHE A 122 12.30 8.22 -10.74
C PHE A 122 11.23 7.10 -10.68
#